data_AF-A0A973YRA1-F1
#
_entry.id   AF-A0A973YRA1-F1
#
_cell.length_a   1.000
_cell.length_b   1.000
_cell.length_c   1.000
_cell.angle_alpha   90.00
_cell.angle_beta   90.00
_cell.angle_gamma   90.00
#
_symmetry.space_group_name_H-M   'P 1'
#
loop_
_entity.id
_entity.type
_entity.pdbx_description
1 polymer ?
#
loop_
_entity_poly.entity_id
_entity_poly.type
_entity_poly.pdbx_seq_one_letter_code
_entity_poly.pdbx_strand_id
1 'polypeptide(L)'
;MNALLRILAWTLALALVVLPVVAVVNGWVGASRWPLRTLRIEGDVHRVDTTQLRATVLPYARAGFFAVRLGDAQEAVARLPWVERAEVRKRWPDVLEIGIVEHQPFARWGADRVLSRRGQLFPLRGAAVPAGLPLLDGPDARVPDVVALYNEANTLFAPGGLSVREVALDRRGSWSLILSNDTRVVVGSQEPQARLTRFARLLPQLLSQKQQPLLRADLRYTNGFALSWPGAVQAPHAQGQT
;
A
#
# COMPACT_ATOMS: atom_id res chain seq x y z
N MET A 1 14.69 58.83 44.28
CA MET A 1 13.98 58.19 43.13
C MET A 1 12.84 57.36 43.68
N ASN A 2 11.59 57.74 43.39
CA ASN A 2 10.40 57.18 44.04
C ASN A 2 10.31 55.67 43.81
N ALA A 3 9.96 54.88 44.82
CA ALA A 3 9.86 53.42 44.72
C ALA A 3 8.97 52.95 43.55
N LEU A 4 7.90 53.71 43.28
CA LEU A 4 7.03 53.55 42.11
C LEU A 4 7.77 53.63 40.77
N LEU A 5 8.69 54.59 40.60
CA LEU A 5 9.49 54.73 39.36
C LEU A 5 10.41 53.53 39.13
N ARG A 6 10.96 52.95 40.20
CA ARG A 6 11.81 51.74 40.10
C ARG A 6 10.98 50.52 39.71
N ILE A 7 9.82 50.32 40.32
CA ILE A 7 8.90 49.22 39.98
C ILE A 7 8.41 49.34 38.54
N LEU A 8 8.05 50.56 38.10
CA LEU A 8 7.65 50.81 36.72
C LEU A 8 8.80 50.53 35.74
N ALA A 9 10.03 50.95 36.06
CA ALA A 9 11.20 50.67 35.22
C ALA A 9 11.51 49.17 35.12
N TRP A 10 11.43 48.42 36.23
CA TRP A 10 11.64 46.97 36.24
C TRP A 10 10.55 46.20 35.51
N THR A 11 9.27 46.59 35.66
CA THR A 11 8.16 45.96 34.93
C THR A 11 8.23 46.24 33.43
N LEU A 12 8.60 47.45 33.02
CA LEU A 12 8.82 47.79 31.61
C LEU A 12 10.00 47.01 31.03
N ALA A 13 11.12 46.93 31.75
CA ALA A 13 12.29 46.15 31.34
C ALA A 13 11.95 44.65 31.21
N LEU A 14 11.18 44.10 32.14
CA LEU A 14 10.70 42.72 32.07
C LEU A 14 9.77 42.51 30.87
N ALA A 15 8.80 43.42 30.65
CA ALA A 15 7.89 43.34 29.52
C ALA A 15 8.63 43.42 28.18
N LEU A 16 9.68 44.25 28.07
CA LEU A 16 10.51 44.37 26.87
C LEU A 16 11.23 43.07 26.51
N VAL A 17 11.55 42.23 27.50
CA VAL A 17 12.20 40.93 27.28
C VAL A 17 11.17 39.82 27.09
N VAL A 18 10.08 39.82 27.85
CA VAL A 18 9.06 38.75 27.82
C VAL A 18 8.19 38.83 26.56
N LEU A 19 7.77 40.02 26.14
CA LEU A 19 6.87 40.17 24.98
C LEU A 19 7.45 39.62 23.66
N PRO A 20 8.73 39.86 23.29
CA PRO A 20 9.33 39.24 22.12
C PRO A 20 9.37 37.72 22.21
N VAL A 21 9.70 37.17 23.38
CA VAL A 21 9.74 35.72 23.60
C VAL A 21 8.36 35.11 23.41
N VAL A 22 7.32 35.71 24.02
CA VAL A 22 5.92 35.28 23.86
C VAL A 22 5.47 35.42 22.41
N ALA A 23 5.83 36.50 21.71
CA ALA A 23 5.48 36.70 20.31
C ALA A 23 6.12 35.66 19.38
N VAL A 24 7.37 35.24 19.66
CA VAL A 24 8.06 34.18 18.91
C VAL A 24 7.45 32.82 19.22
N VAL A 25 7.22 32.50 20.49
CA VAL A 25 6.64 31.20 20.92
C VAL A 25 5.22 31.02 20.38
N ASN A 26 4.41 32.08 20.37
CA ASN A 26 3.05 32.04 19.82
C ASN A 26 3.00 32.23 18.29
N GLY A 27 4.14 32.36 17.60
CA GLY A 27 4.18 32.48 16.14
C GLY A 27 3.61 33.79 15.59
N TRP A 28 3.44 34.83 16.42
CA TRP A 28 2.98 36.15 15.97
C TRP A 28 4.01 36.84 15.07
N VAL A 29 5.26 36.39 15.16
CA VAL A 29 6.33 36.75 14.24
C VAL A 29 6.14 35.99 12.92
N GLY A 30 5.43 36.61 11.98
CA GLY A 30 5.04 36.00 10.70
C GLY A 30 6.16 35.80 9.68
N ALA A 31 5.80 35.15 8.58
CA ALA A 31 6.69 34.78 7.47
C ALA A 31 7.45 35.94 6.80
N SER A 32 7.00 37.18 6.95
CA SER A 32 7.66 38.36 6.35
C SER A 32 9.08 38.58 6.86
N ARG A 33 9.37 38.16 8.09
CA ARG A 33 10.71 38.28 8.70
C ARG A 33 11.47 36.95 8.76
N TRP A 34 10.76 35.82 8.91
CA TRP A 34 11.35 34.47 8.92
C TRP A 34 10.59 33.49 8.01
N PRO A 35 10.77 33.61 6.69
CA PRO A 35 10.16 32.71 5.72
C PRO A 35 10.85 31.34 5.75
N LEU A 36 10.08 30.27 5.54
CA LEU A 36 10.63 28.96 5.18
C LEU A 36 10.94 28.96 3.69
N ARG A 37 12.23 28.96 3.33
CA ARG A 37 12.68 29.08 1.93
C ARG A 37 13.07 27.75 1.33
N THR A 38 13.56 26.84 2.16
CA THR A 38 14.17 25.60 1.70
C THR A 38 13.34 24.41 2.15
N LEU A 39 12.91 23.59 1.19
CA LEU A 39 12.34 22.28 1.46
C LEU A 39 13.43 21.23 1.29
N ARG A 40 13.78 20.54 2.37
CA ARG A 40 14.71 19.41 2.33
C ARG A 40 13.92 18.11 2.50
N ILE A 41 14.16 17.17 1.60
CA ILE A 41 13.56 15.83 1.67
C ILE A 41 14.68 14.90 2.13
N GLU A 42 14.46 14.20 3.23
CA GLU A 42 15.36 13.16 3.75
C GLU A 42 14.81 11.78 3.39
N GLY A 43 15.69 10.93 2.86
CA GLY A 43 15.37 9.57 2.45
C GLY A 43 15.49 9.37 0.94
N ASP A 44 15.52 8.10 0.55
CA ASP A 44 15.64 7.69 -0.85
C ASP A 44 14.25 7.53 -1.47
N VAL A 45 13.71 8.66 -1.94
CA VAL A 45 12.35 8.78 -2.45
C VAL A 45 12.33 8.46 -3.95
N HIS A 46 11.72 7.34 -4.31
CA HIS A 46 11.67 6.82 -5.68
C HIS A 46 10.28 6.89 -6.30
N ARG A 47 9.22 6.78 -5.49
CA ARG A 47 7.83 6.63 -5.94
C ARG A 47 6.96 7.81 -5.56
N VAL A 48 7.27 8.52 -4.48
CA VAL A 48 6.52 9.72 -4.11
C VAL A 48 6.88 10.86 -5.06
N ASP A 49 5.87 11.45 -5.68
CA ASP A 49 6.05 12.60 -6.56
C ASP A 49 6.46 13.83 -5.73
N THR A 50 7.69 14.28 -5.94
CA THR A 50 8.26 15.46 -5.25
C THR A 50 7.53 16.76 -5.57
N THR A 51 6.89 16.86 -6.74
CA THR A 51 6.06 18.01 -7.14
C THR A 51 4.78 18.03 -6.33
N GLN A 52 4.10 16.88 -6.24
CA GLN A 52 2.90 16.71 -5.43
C GLN A 52 3.18 16.93 -3.95
N LEU A 53 4.31 16.41 -3.45
CA LEU A 53 4.78 16.63 -2.08
C LEU A 53 4.96 18.12 -1.78
N ARG A 54 5.68 18.83 -2.65
CA ARG A 54 5.90 20.28 -2.49
C ARG A 54 4.58 21.05 -2.50
N ALA A 55 3.68 20.74 -3.43
CA ALA A 55 2.38 21.38 -3.52
C ALA A 55 1.53 21.16 -2.25
N THR A 56 1.64 19.98 -1.65
CA THR A 56 0.93 19.61 -0.41
C THR A 56 1.45 20.39 0.79
N VAL A 57 2.76 20.64 0.85
CA VAL A 57 3.42 21.30 1.99
C VAL A 57 3.38 22.83 1.89
N LEU A 58 3.33 23.37 0.67
CA LEU A 58 3.41 24.81 0.40
C LEU A 58 2.41 25.68 1.20
N PRO A 59 1.12 25.31 1.36
CA PRO A 59 0.17 26.09 2.15
C PRO A 59 0.61 26.28 3.60
N TYR A 60 1.23 25.26 4.20
CA TYR A 60 1.71 25.29 5.58
C TYR A 60 3.00 26.10 5.71
N ALA A 61 3.92 25.98 4.75
CA ALA A 61 5.19 26.70 4.75
C ALA A 61 5.01 28.24 4.69
N ARG A 62 3.92 28.72 4.06
CA ARG A 62 3.59 30.15 3.94
C ARG A 62 3.35 30.84 5.29
N ALA A 63 3.01 30.10 6.35
CA ALA A 63 2.87 30.67 7.69
C ALA A 63 4.22 31.19 8.25
N GLY A 64 5.34 30.67 7.75
CA GLY A 64 6.69 31.02 8.21
C GLY A 64 7.23 30.07 9.27
N PHE A 65 8.50 30.24 9.64
CA PHE A 65 9.22 29.29 10.50
C PHE A 65 8.54 29.10 11.87
N PHE A 66 8.13 30.19 12.53
CA PHE A 66 7.55 30.10 13.87
C PHE A 66 6.07 29.68 13.85
N ALA A 67 5.30 30.11 12.86
CA ALA A 67 3.85 29.86 12.82
C ALA A 67 3.44 28.57 12.08
N VAL A 68 4.34 27.87 11.37
CA VAL A 68 3.97 26.62 10.69
C VAL A 68 3.50 25.55 11.68
N ARG A 69 2.34 24.96 11.38
CA ARG A 69 1.75 23.82 12.09
C ARG A 69 2.32 22.52 11.51
N LEU A 70 3.31 21.96 12.19
CA LEU A 70 4.01 20.75 11.72
C LEU A 70 3.11 19.52 11.70
N GLY A 71 2.21 19.36 12.67
CA GLY A 71 1.27 18.24 12.73
C GLY A 71 0.39 18.18 11.48
N ASP A 72 -0.26 19.29 11.14
CA ASP A 72 -1.12 19.38 9.95
C ASP A 72 -0.35 19.10 8.66
N ALA A 73 0.88 19.64 8.53
CA ALA A 73 1.74 19.38 7.39
C ALA A 73 2.14 17.90 7.30
N GLN A 74 2.51 17.28 8.43
CA GLN A 74 2.86 15.87 8.51
C GLN A 74 1.68 14.97 8.13
N GLU A 75 0.49 15.24 8.65
CA GLU A 75 -0.73 14.51 8.28
C GLU A 75 -1.06 14.67 6.80
N ALA A 76 -0.87 15.86 6.24
CA ALA A 76 -1.08 16.09 4.82
C ALA A 76 -0.12 15.28 3.95
N VAL A 77 1.16 15.22 4.31
CA VAL A 77 2.16 14.40 3.61
C VAL A 77 1.88 12.91 3.79
N ALA A 78 1.48 12.46 4.97
CA ALA A 78 1.15 11.07 5.24
C ALA A 78 -0.07 10.55 4.44
N ARG A 79 -0.90 11.44 3.88
CA ARG A 79 -2.02 11.08 3.01
C ARG A 79 -1.64 10.92 1.53
N LEU A 80 -0.40 11.23 1.16
CA LEU A 80 0.08 11.08 -0.21
C LEU A 80 0.20 9.59 -0.58
N PRO A 81 0.04 9.24 -1.87
CA PRO A 81 0.30 7.89 -2.35
C PRO A 81 1.74 7.47 -2.01
N TRP A 82 1.95 6.18 -1.76
CA TRP A 82 3.24 5.58 -1.41
C TRP A 82 3.86 6.00 -0.08
N VAL A 83 3.35 7.01 0.62
CA VAL A 83 3.90 7.41 1.92
C VAL A 83 3.41 6.47 3.02
N GLU A 84 4.32 5.69 3.59
CA GLU A 84 4.03 4.85 4.76
C GLU A 84 4.18 5.63 6.07
N ARG A 85 5.21 6.48 6.15
CA ARG A 85 5.47 7.34 7.29
C ARG A 85 6.06 8.65 6.80
N ALA A 86 5.58 9.73 7.37
CA ALA A 86 6.13 11.07 7.16
C ALA A 86 6.51 11.66 8.51
N GLU A 87 7.64 12.35 8.55
CA GLU A 87 8.07 13.13 9.69
C GLU A 87 8.46 14.52 9.19
N VAL A 88 7.85 15.56 9.77
CA VAL A 88 8.10 16.95 9.35
C VAL A 88 8.70 17.71 10.51
N ARG A 89 9.90 18.23 10.31
CA ARG A 89 10.65 18.97 11.33
C ARG A 89 11.16 20.30 10.79
N LYS A 90 11.29 21.27 11.68
CA LYS A 90 11.90 22.57 11.36
C LYS A 90 13.39 22.46 11.59
N ARG A 91 14.18 22.95 10.63
CA ARG A 91 15.62 23.11 10.82
C ARG A 91 15.99 24.57 10.60
N TRP A 92 16.48 25.19 11.67
CA TRP A 92 16.91 26.57 11.64
C TRP A 92 18.05 26.75 10.62
N PRO A 93 18.12 27.87 9.86
CA PRO A 93 17.28 29.08 9.99
C PRO A 93 15.95 29.09 9.25
N ASP A 94 15.83 28.39 8.12
CA ASP A 94 14.73 28.58 7.18
C ASP A 94 14.35 27.29 6.41
N VAL A 95 14.73 26.13 6.95
CA VAL A 95 14.55 24.83 6.32
C VAL A 95 13.37 24.10 6.94
N LEU A 96 12.50 23.57 6.07
CA LEU A 96 11.52 22.55 6.44
C LEU A 96 12.04 21.20 5.93
N GLU A 97 12.32 20.31 6.87
CA GLU A 97 12.91 19.00 6.60
C GLU A 97 11.82 17.93 6.72
N ILE A 98 11.69 17.10 5.70
CA ILE A 98 10.65 16.08 5.58
C ILE A 98 11.33 14.73 5.38
N GLY A 99 11.27 13.89 6.41
CA GLY A 99 11.64 12.48 6.32
C GLY A 99 10.47 11.66 5.77
N ILE A 100 10.71 10.87 4.73
CA ILE A 100 9.67 10.02 4.11
C ILE A 100 10.13 8.57 4.09
N VAL A 101 9.26 7.68 4.54
CA VAL A 101 9.37 6.24 4.35
C VAL A 101 8.31 5.81 3.36
N GLU A 102 8.73 5.19 2.26
CA GLU A 102 7.80 4.69 1.25
C GLU A 102 7.28 3.29 1.57
N HIS A 103 6.02 3.02 1.21
CA HIS A 103 5.49 1.67 1.18
C HIS A 103 6.25 0.82 0.16
N GLN A 104 6.68 -0.36 0.61
CA GLN A 104 7.20 -1.39 -0.29
C GLN A 104 6.04 -2.21 -0.86
N PRO A 105 5.76 -2.14 -2.17
CA PRO A 105 4.66 -2.89 -2.75
C PRO A 105 4.93 -4.40 -2.70
N PHE A 106 3.88 -5.17 -2.41
CA PHE A 106 3.88 -6.62 -2.45
C PHE A 106 2.96 -7.15 -3.56
N ALA A 107 1.72 -6.65 -3.62
CA ALA A 107 0.71 -7.09 -4.58
C ALA A 107 -0.27 -5.98 -4.91
N ARG A 108 -0.92 -6.07 -6.07
CA ARG A 108 -2.14 -5.31 -6.35
C ARG A 108 -3.28 -5.92 -5.53
N TRP A 109 -4.17 -5.08 -5.01
CA TRP A 109 -5.33 -5.51 -4.23
C TRP A 109 -6.61 -5.00 -4.87
N GLY A 110 -7.41 -5.90 -5.44
CA GLY A 110 -8.60 -5.54 -6.20
C GLY A 110 -8.30 -4.59 -7.36
N ALA A 111 -9.11 -3.55 -7.55
CA ALA A 111 -9.01 -2.65 -8.69
C ALA A 111 -8.00 -1.50 -8.51
N ASP A 112 -7.97 -0.86 -7.34
CA ASP A 112 -7.39 0.47 -7.13
C ASP A 112 -6.45 0.59 -5.92
N ARG A 113 -6.17 -0.52 -5.23
CA ARG A 113 -5.32 -0.56 -4.03
C ARG A 113 -4.07 -1.42 -4.24
N VAL A 114 -3.10 -1.18 -3.37
CA VAL A 114 -1.87 -1.97 -3.28
C VAL A 114 -1.73 -2.48 -1.86
N LEU A 115 -1.29 -3.72 -1.74
CA LEU A 115 -0.86 -4.32 -0.50
C LEU A 115 0.64 -4.10 -0.34
N SER A 116 1.03 -3.51 0.78
CA SER A 116 2.44 -3.36 1.15
C SER A 116 2.99 -4.68 1.73
N ARG A 117 4.32 -4.82 1.73
CA ARG A 117 5.01 -5.94 2.41
C ARG A 117 4.74 -6.00 3.91
N ARG A 118 4.27 -4.92 4.54
CA ARG A 118 3.85 -4.88 5.94
C ARG A 118 2.39 -5.30 6.15
N GLY A 119 1.70 -5.72 5.09
CA GLY A 119 0.29 -6.15 5.17
C GLY A 119 -0.72 -5.00 5.18
N GLN A 120 -0.30 -3.77 4.83
CA GLN A 120 -1.18 -2.61 4.81
C GLN A 120 -1.73 -2.36 3.41
N LEU A 121 -3.04 -2.11 3.32
CA LEU A 121 -3.71 -1.69 2.09
C LEU A 121 -3.69 -0.16 2.00
N PHE A 122 -3.24 0.36 0.86
CA PHE A 122 -3.30 1.79 0.56
C PHE A 122 -3.77 2.04 -0.87
N PRO A 123 -4.50 3.15 -1.12
CA PRO A 123 -5.00 3.50 -2.45
C PRO A 123 -3.89 4.11 -3.31
N LEU A 124 -3.93 3.86 -4.62
CA LEU A 124 -2.97 4.44 -5.56
C LEU A 124 -3.29 5.89 -5.92
N ARG A 125 -4.57 6.31 -5.89
CA ARG A 125 -5.03 7.67 -6.23
C ARG A 125 -4.34 8.30 -7.46
N GLY A 126 -4.21 7.52 -8.55
CA GLY A 126 -3.59 7.95 -9.79
C GLY A 126 -2.06 7.72 -9.87
N ALA A 127 -1.43 7.21 -8.82
CA ALA A 127 -0.04 6.81 -8.87
C ALA A 127 0.15 5.53 -9.71
N ALA A 128 1.28 5.43 -10.39
CA ALA A 128 1.61 4.28 -11.24
C ALA A 128 1.87 3.03 -10.39
N VAL A 129 1.33 1.89 -10.81
CA VAL A 129 1.60 0.59 -10.18
C VAL A 129 2.86 -0.01 -10.81
N PRO A 130 3.82 -0.49 -10.01
CA PRO A 130 4.95 -1.25 -10.52
C PRO A 130 4.49 -2.47 -11.32
N ALA A 131 5.15 -2.72 -12.45
CA ALA A 131 4.93 -3.92 -13.25
C ALA A 131 5.34 -5.18 -12.48
N GLY A 132 4.75 -6.33 -12.83
CA GLY A 132 5.13 -7.64 -12.30
C GLY A 132 4.59 -7.98 -10.91
N LEU A 133 3.78 -7.12 -10.29
CA LEU A 133 3.10 -7.44 -9.03
C LEU A 133 1.94 -8.42 -9.27
N PRO A 134 1.78 -9.46 -8.41
CA PRO A 134 0.61 -10.34 -8.47
C PRO A 134 -0.67 -9.56 -8.12
N LEU A 135 -1.81 -10.04 -8.61
CA LEU A 135 -3.12 -9.51 -8.27
C LEU A 135 -3.78 -10.38 -7.20
N LEU A 136 -4.04 -9.80 -6.04
CA LEU A 136 -4.76 -10.44 -4.95
C LEU A 136 -6.11 -9.76 -4.78
N ASP A 137 -7.15 -10.52 -4.47
CA ASP A 137 -8.48 -9.98 -4.22
C ASP A 137 -9.22 -10.76 -3.12
N GLY A 138 -10.04 -10.04 -2.38
CA GLY A 138 -10.87 -10.60 -1.32
C GLY A 138 -11.31 -9.56 -0.28
N PRO A 139 -12.03 -9.99 0.78
CA PRO A 139 -12.40 -9.12 1.88
C PRO A 139 -11.16 -8.57 2.60
N ASP A 140 -11.14 -7.28 2.91
CA ASP A 140 -9.99 -6.63 3.58
C ASP A 140 -9.61 -7.29 4.92
N ALA A 141 -10.61 -7.78 5.67
CA ALA A 141 -10.40 -8.51 6.92
C ALA A 141 -9.67 -9.85 6.73
N ARG A 142 -9.60 -10.36 5.49
CA ARG A 142 -9.00 -11.66 5.12
C ARG A 142 -7.70 -11.49 4.33
N VAL A 143 -7.11 -10.30 4.30
CA VAL A 143 -5.78 -10.06 3.69
C VAL A 143 -4.73 -11.09 4.14
N PRO A 144 -4.58 -11.41 5.44
CA PRO A 144 -3.59 -12.40 5.87
C PRO A 144 -3.79 -13.78 5.24
N ASP A 145 -5.04 -14.22 5.10
CA ASP A 145 -5.37 -15.53 4.53
C ASP A 145 -5.09 -15.59 3.03
N VAL A 146 -5.42 -14.52 2.30
CA VAL A 146 -5.15 -14.43 0.86
C VAL A 146 -3.65 -14.45 0.59
N VAL A 147 -2.86 -13.72 1.40
CA VAL A 147 -1.39 -13.71 1.31
C VAL A 147 -0.81 -15.08 1.66
N ALA A 148 -1.33 -15.73 2.70
CA ALA A 148 -0.88 -17.06 3.11
C ALA A 148 -1.11 -18.09 1.99
N LEU A 149 -2.32 -18.15 1.44
CA LEU A 149 -2.64 -19.06 0.34
C LEU A 149 -1.82 -18.74 -0.91
N TYR A 150 -1.62 -17.46 -1.24
CA TYR A 150 -0.77 -17.04 -2.35
C TYR A 150 0.67 -17.57 -2.19
N ASN A 151 1.30 -17.35 -1.03
CA ASN A 151 2.68 -17.79 -0.77
C ASN A 151 2.80 -19.32 -0.81
N GLU A 152 1.83 -20.03 -0.24
CA GLU A 152 1.76 -21.49 -0.25
C GLU A 152 1.61 -22.01 -1.69
N ALA A 153 0.65 -21.48 -2.45
CA ALA A 153 0.43 -21.87 -3.84
C ALA A 153 1.66 -21.60 -4.71
N ASN A 154 2.31 -20.44 -4.54
CA ASN A 154 3.53 -20.11 -5.28
C ASN A 154 4.65 -21.12 -4.99
N THR A 155 4.77 -21.58 -3.74
CA THR A 155 5.72 -22.63 -3.34
C THR A 155 5.36 -23.99 -3.95
N LEU A 156 4.08 -24.35 -3.97
CA LEU A 156 3.59 -25.62 -4.51
C LEU A 156 3.80 -25.73 -6.03
N PHE A 157 3.64 -24.62 -6.77
CA PHE A 157 3.74 -24.62 -8.24
C PHE A 157 5.16 -24.34 -8.76
N ALA A 158 6.05 -23.77 -7.95
CA ALA A 158 7.42 -23.45 -8.35
C ALA A 158 8.23 -24.62 -8.95
N PRO A 159 8.17 -25.87 -8.42
CA PRO A 159 8.88 -27.00 -9.02
C PRO A 159 8.44 -27.34 -10.45
N GLY A 160 7.20 -26.97 -10.82
CA GLY A 160 6.68 -27.10 -12.18
C GLY A 160 7.02 -25.92 -13.10
N GLY A 161 7.83 -24.96 -12.64
CA GLY A 161 8.15 -23.75 -13.38
C GLY A 161 6.99 -22.75 -13.49
N LEU A 162 5.96 -22.90 -12.65
CA LEU A 162 4.77 -22.06 -12.66
C LEU A 162 4.75 -21.15 -11.42
N SER A 163 4.46 -19.86 -11.63
CA SER A 163 4.11 -18.93 -10.57
C SER A 163 2.63 -18.58 -10.58
N VAL A 164 2.13 -18.07 -9.45
CA VAL A 164 0.77 -17.58 -9.30
C VAL A 164 0.72 -16.10 -9.70
N ARG A 165 -0.09 -15.75 -10.70
CA ARG A 165 -0.32 -14.35 -11.09
C ARG A 165 -1.45 -13.71 -10.30
N GLU A 166 -2.51 -14.48 -10.04
CA GLU A 166 -3.72 -13.96 -9.41
C GLU A 166 -4.27 -14.93 -8.36
N VAL A 167 -4.77 -14.40 -7.24
CA VAL A 167 -5.54 -15.14 -6.23
C VAL A 167 -6.76 -14.31 -5.85
N ALA A 168 -7.93 -14.93 -5.89
CA ALA A 168 -9.17 -14.28 -5.48
C ALA A 168 -9.92 -15.14 -4.46
N LEU A 169 -10.34 -14.50 -3.37
CA LEU A 169 -11.30 -15.01 -2.39
C LEU A 169 -12.62 -14.28 -2.57
N ASP A 170 -13.64 -14.97 -3.07
CA ASP A 170 -14.96 -14.35 -3.22
C ASP A 170 -15.67 -14.17 -1.86
N ARG A 171 -16.78 -13.42 -1.86
CA ARG A 171 -17.59 -13.18 -0.65
C ARG A 171 -18.23 -14.46 -0.07
N ARG A 172 -18.31 -15.54 -0.86
CA ARG A 172 -18.84 -16.84 -0.43
C ARG A 172 -17.74 -17.74 0.13
N GLY A 173 -16.50 -17.25 0.21
CA GLY A 173 -15.35 -17.99 0.71
C GLY A 173 -14.72 -18.94 -0.32
N SER A 174 -15.08 -18.85 -1.60
CA SER A 174 -14.50 -19.68 -2.65
C SER A 174 -13.19 -19.08 -3.17
N TRP A 175 -12.16 -19.92 -3.23
CA TRP A 175 -10.85 -19.58 -3.74
C TRP A 175 -10.70 -19.89 -5.23
N SER A 176 -10.01 -19.01 -5.94
CA SER A 176 -9.57 -19.22 -7.32
C SER A 176 -8.20 -18.60 -7.57
N LEU A 177 -7.45 -19.18 -8.50
CA LEU A 177 -6.10 -18.74 -8.87
C LEU A 177 -5.96 -18.67 -10.40
N ILE A 178 -5.06 -17.80 -10.85
CA ILE A 178 -4.56 -17.79 -12.23
C ILE A 178 -3.04 -17.96 -12.18
N LEU A 179 -2.53 -18.95 -12.92
CA LEU A 179 -1.10 -19.24 -13.01
C LEU A 179 -0.43 -18.44 -14.14
N SER A 180 0.90 -18.42 -14.13
CA SER A 180 1.76 -17.75 -15.13
C SER A 180 1.55 -18.20 -16.57
N ASN A 181 1.02 -19.40 -16.78
CA ASN A 181 0.66 -19.95 -18.09
C ASN A 181 -0.83 -19.80 -18.42
N ASP A 182 -1.52 -18.87 -17.74
CA ASP A 182 -2.96 -18.56 -17.90
C ASP A 182 -3.94 -19.66 -17.48
N THR A 183 -3.46 -20.76 -16.87
CA THR A 183 -4.33 -21.78 -16.30
C THR A 183 -5.18 -21.20 -15.17
N ARG A 184 -6.50 -21.31 -15.27
CA ARG A 184 -7.44 -20.97 -14.20
C ARG A 184 -7.68 -22.16 -13.27
N VAL A 185 -7.39 -22.01 -11.99
CA VAL A 185 -7.62 -23.04 -10.97
C VAL A 185 -8.76 -22.60 -10.05
N VAL A 186 -9.87 -23.34 -10.05
CA VAL A 186 -11.00 -23.11 -9.14
C VAL A 186 -10.88 -24.10 -8.00
N VAL A 187 -10.66 -23.61 -6.78
CA VAL A 187 -10.38 -24.47 -5.61
C VAL A 187 -11.64 -24.74 -4.79
N GLY A 188 -12.52 -23.74 -4.70
CA GLY A 188 -13.70 -23.77 -3.83
C GLY A 188 -13.39 -23.28 -2.42
N SER A 189 -14.31 -23.52 -1.49
CA SER A 189 -14.22 -23.03 -0.10
C SER A 189 -13.70 -24.07 0.90
N GLN A 190 -13.80 -25.36 0.58
CA GLN A 190 -13.47 -26.46 1.49
C GLN A 190 -12.02 -26.89 1.31
N GLU A 191 -11.24 -26.88 2.40
CA GLU A 191 -9.85 -27.36 2.47
C GLU A 191 -8.96 -26.92 1.27
N PRO A 192 -8.85 -25.61 0.98
CA PRO A 192 -8.20 -25.13 -0.23
C PRO A 192 -6.72 -25.56 -0.32
N GLN A 193 -6.02 -25.58 0.81
CA GLN A 193 -4.61 -25.98 0.92
C GLN A 193 -4.39 -27.45 0.54
N ALA A 194 -5.21 -28.36 1.09
CA ALA A 194 -5.13 -29.78 0.77
C ALA A 194 -5.47 -30.06 -0.70
N ARG A 195 -6.45 -29.36 -1.27
CA ARG A 195 -6.82 -29.47 -2.69
C ARG A 195 -5.71 -28.97 -3.61
N LEU A 196 -5.12 -27.82 -3.33
CA LEU A 196 -3.99 -27.28 -4.07
C LEU A 196 -2.78 -28.20 -4.00
N THR A 197 -2.46 -28.71 -2.81
CA THR A 197 -1.34 -29.65 -2.61
C THR A 197 -1.52 -30.92 -3.45
N ARG A 198 -2.71 -31.53 -3.44
CA ARG A 198 -3.00 -32.71 -4.26
C ARG A 198 -2.87 -32.41 -5.76
N PHE A 199 -3.41 -31.27 -6.21
CA PHE A 199 -3.34 -30.87 -7.61
C PHE A 199 -1.91 -30.58 -8.07
N ALA A 200 -1.14 -29.81 -7.30
CA ALA A 200 0.24 -29.45 -7.64
C ALA A 200 1.15 -30.66 -7.80
N ARG A 201 0.96 -31.72 -6.99
CA ARG A 201 1.71 -32.98 -7.14
C ARG A 201 1.43 -33.72 -8.45
N LEU A 202 0.20 -33.64 -8.96
CA LEU A 202 -0.23 -34.37 -10.15
C LEU A 202 -0.08 -33.55 -11.44
N LEU A 203 0.01 -32.23 -11.33
CA LEU A 203 0.06 -31.31 -12.46
C LEU A 203 1.19 -31.62 -13.47
N PRO A 204 2.45 -31.90 -13.07
CA PRO A 204 3.52 -32.20 -14.04
C PRO A 204 3.23 -33.43 -14.91
N GLN A 205 2.62 -34.46 -14.31
CA GLN A 205 2.25 -35.68 -15.04
C GLN A 205 1.11 -35.40 -16.03
N LEU A 206 0.12 -34.61 -15.63
CA LEU A 206 -1.02 -34.23 -16.48
C LEU A 206 -0.58 -33.41 -17.70
N LEU A 207 0.31 -32.43 -17.50
CA LEU A 207 0.84 -31.60 -18.58
C LEU A 207 1.69 -32.41 -19.56
N SER A 208 2.45 -33.39 -19.07
CA SER A 208 3.28 -34.26 -19.91
C SER A 208 2.45 -35.19 -20.80
N GLN A 209 1.27 -35.63 -20.35
CA GLN A 209 0.42 -36.56 -21.12
C GLN A 209 -0.34 -35.91 -22.28
N LYS A 210 -0.83 -34.68 -22.11
CA LYS A 210 -1.72 -34.04 -23.08
C LYS A 210 -1.02 -33.09 -24.06
N GLN A 211 0.25 -32.73 -23.83
CA GLN A 211 1.06 -31.79 -24.65
C GLN A 211 0.32 -30.51 -25.10
N GLN A 212 -0.73 -30.13 -24.38
CA GLN A 212 -1.55 -28.97 -24.64
C GLN A 212 -1.55 -28.09 -23.40
N PRO A 213 -1.76 -26.77 -23.52
CA PRO A 213 -1.88 -25.91 -22.35
C PRO A 213 -3.19 -26.23 -21.62
N LEU A 214 -3.11 -26.39 -20.30
CA LEU A 214 -4.30 -26.57 -19.46
C LEU A 214 -5.03 -25.22 -19.33
N LEU A 215 -6.30 -25.15 -19.75
CA LEU A 215 -7.07 -23.91 -19.68
C LEU A 215 -7.66 -23.71 -18.29
N ARG A 216 -8.27 -24.76 -17.74
CA ARG A 216 -8.95 -24.70 -16.44
C ARG A 216 -8.85 -26.02 -15.69
N ALA A 217 -8.63 -25.92 -14.39
CA ALA A 217 -8.76 -27.01 -13.43
C ALA A 217 -9.83 -26.65 -12.37
N ASP A 218 -10.81 -27.52 -12.18
CA ASP A 218 -11.80 -27.39 -11.10
C ASP A 218 -11.54 -28.45 -10.04
N LEU A 219 -11.11 -28.00 -8.86
CA LEU A 219 -10.72 -28.83 -7.72
C LEU A 219 -11.87 -29.01 -6.72
N ARG A 220 -13.09 -28.59 -7.07
CA ARG A 220 -14.21 -28.60 -6.12
C ARG A 220 -14.70 -30.01 -5.77
N TYR A 221 -14.35 -31.01 -6.58
CA TYR A 221 -14.72 -32.41 -6.40
C TYR A 221 -13.85 -33.09 -5.35
N THR A 222 -14.47 -33.89 -4.47
CA THR A 222 -13.79 -34.52 -3.32
C THR A 222 -12.64 -35.43 -3.73
N ASN A 223 -12.87 -36.26 -4.75
CA ASN A 223 -11.99 -37.36 -5.15
C ASN A 223 -11.39 -37.17 -6.56
N GLY A 224 -11.42 -35.96 -7.13
CA GLY A 224 -10.91 -35.76 -8.48
C GLY A 224 -10.84 -34.30 -8.91
N PHE A 225 -10.41 -34.09 -10.15
CA PHE A 225 -10.29 -32.79 -10.78
C PHE A 225 -10.98 -32.82 -12.14
N ALA A 226 -11.75 -31.78 -12.47
CA ALA A 226 -12.23 -31.58 -13.83
C ALA A 226 -11.24 -30.68 -14.58
N LEU A 227 -10.70 -31.16 -15.70
CA LEU A 227 -9.70 -30.46 -16.50
C LEU A 227 -10.31 -30.07 -17.84
N SER A 228 -10.06 -28.84 -18.28
CA SER A 228 -10.47 -28.34 -19.58
C SER A 228 -9.23 -28.00 -20.41
N TRP A 229 -9.21 -28.52 -21.64
CA TRP A 229 -8.15 -28.34 -22.62
C TRP A 229 -8.71 -27.65 -23.87
N PRO A 230 -7.87 -26.99 -24.69
CA PRO A 230 -8.28 -26.41 -25.97
C PRO A 230 -8.95 -27.47 -26.86
N GLY A 231 -10.11 -27.16 -27.44
CA GLY A 231 -10.80 -28.06 -28.37
C GLY A 231 -11.56 -29.23 -27.75
N ALA A 232 -11.68 -29.31 -26.43
CA ALA A 232 -12.62 -30.23 -25.78
C ALA A 232 -14.07 -29.74 -26.03
N VAL A 233 -14.65 -30.16 -27.15
CA VAL A 233 -16.08 -30.01 -27.44
C VAL A 233 -16.84 -30.60 -26.25
N GLN A 234 -17.71 -29.79 -25.62
CA GLN A 234 -18.66 -30.30 -24.62
C GLN A 234 -19.45 -31.43 -25.28
N ALA A 235 -19.29 -32.66 -24.78
CA ALA A 235 -20.17 -33.74 -25.17
C ALA A 235 -21.61 -33.29 -24.88
N PRO A 236 -22.53 -33.26 -25.87
CA PRO A 236 -23.92 -32.95 -25.59
C PRO A 236 -24.41 -33.94 -24.55
N HIS A 237 -24.95 -33.42 -23.44
CA HIS A 237 -25.72 -34.25 -22.53
C HIS A 237 -26.85 -34.88 -23.33
N ALA A 238 -26.72 -36.17 -23.65
CA ALA A 238 -27.83 -36.98 -24.12
C ALA A 238 -28.87 -36.97 -23.00
N GLN A 239 -29.85 -36.08 -23.12
CA GLN A 239 -31.06 -36.15 -22.31
C GLN A 239 -31.72 -37.48 -22.64
N GLY A 240 -31.65 -38.37 -21.65
CA GLY A 240 -32.33 -39.65 -21.68
C GLY A 240 -33.82 -39.44 -21.88
N GLN A 241 -34.34 -40.28 -22.76
CA GLN A 241 -35.74 -40.50 -23.06
C GLN A 241 -36.57 -40.68 -21.79
N THR A 242 -37.73 -40.02 -21.74
CA THR A 242 -39.04 -40.61 -21.42
C THR A 242 -40.10 -39.80 -22.12
#